data_AF-A0A8T4NM97-F1
#
_entry.id   AF-A0A8T4NM97-F1
#
_cell.length_a   1.000
_cell.length_b   1.000
_cell.length_c   1.000
_cell.angle_alpha   90.00
_cell.angle_beta   90.00
_cell.angle_gamma   90.00
#
_symmetry.space_group_name_H-M   'P 1'
#
loop_
_entity.id
_entity.type
_entity.pdbx_description
1 polymer ?
#
loop_
_entity_poly.entity_id
_entity_poly.type
_entity_poly.pdbx_seq_one_letter_code
_entity_poly.pdbx_strand_id
1 'polypeptide(L)' 'MEKEMITILAQLLTAMKDAVYELEKAQKAKDLDKIAMAKSEIINLKNQIDRLL' A
#
# COMPACT_ATOMS: atom_id res chain seq x y z
N MET A 1 -21.13 -5.58 -10.23
CA MET A 1 -20.17 -6.35 -9.43
C MET A 1 -18.76 -6.26 -10.01
N GLU A 2 -18.47 -6.75 -11.22
CA GLU A 2 -17.09 -6.69 -11.78
C GLU A 2 -16.49 -5.29 -11.86
N LYS A 3 -17.23 -4.30 -12.39
CA LYS A 3 -16.75 -2.91 -12.51
C LYS A 3 -16.40 -2.27 -11.15
N GLU A 4 -17.13 -2.65 -10.11
CA GLU A 4 -16.92 -2.17 -8.74
C GLU A 4 -15.67 -2.81 -8.13
N MET A 5 -15.49 -4.12 -8.31
CA MET A 5 -14.27 -4.81 -7.91
C MET A 5 -13.02 -4.25 -8.61
N ILE A 6 -13.10 -3.98 -9.91
CA ILE A 6 -11.99 -3.36 -10.67
C ILE A 6 -11.64 -1.98 -10.08
N THR A 7 -12.66 -1.20 -9.72
CA THR A 7 -12.47 0.13 -9.13
C THR A 7 -11.78 0.04 -7.76
N ILE A 8 -12.23 -0.88 -6.90
CA ILE A 8 -11.62 -1.12 -5.58
C ILE A 8 -10.17 -1.59 -5.74
N LEU A 9 -9.90 -2.53 -6.66
CA LEU A 9 -8.56 -3.02 -6.91
C LEU A 9 -7.63 -1.89 -7.39
N ALA A 10 -8.10 -1.01 -8.28
CA ALA A 10 -7.33 0.15 -8.73
C ALA A 10 -7.01 1.14 -7.60
N GLN A 11 -7.95 1.35 -6.68
CA GLN A 11 -7.73 2.18 -5.49
C GLN A 11 -6.67 1.58 -4.57
N LEU A 12 -6.75 0.27 -4.30
CA LEU A 12 -5.77 -0.43 -3.46
C LEU A 12 -4.37 -0.41 -4.07
N LEU A 13 -4.26 -0.61 -5.38
CA LEU A 13 -2.97 -0.53 -6.09
C LEU A 13 -2.38 0.88 -6.06
N THR A 14 -3.22 1.91 -6.14
CA THR A 14 -2.80 3.31 -6.02
C THR A 14 -2.29 3.60 -4.61
N ALA A 15 -3.04 3.22 -3.58
CA ALA A 15 -2.63 3.35 -2.18
C ALA A 15 -1.30 2.61 -1.92
N MET A 16 -1.11 1.43 -2.52
CA MET A 16 0.13 0.67 -2.35
C MET A 16 1.33 1.33 -3.02
N LYS A 17 1.13 1.93 -4.20
CA LYS A 17 2.17 2.74 -4.85
C LYS A 17 2.59 3.92 -3.94
N ASP A 18 1.62 4.60 -3.34
CA ASP A 18 1.88 5.74 -2.47
C ASP A 18 2.60 5.29 -1.18
N ALA A 19 2.20 4.17 -0.57
CA ALA A 19 2.86 3.61 0.60
C ALA A 19 4.32 3.19 0.31
N VAL A 20 4.60 2.63 -0.87
CA VAL A 20 5.98 2.33 -1.32
C VAL A 20 6.79 3.60 -1.49
N TYR A 21 6.20 4.66 -2.06
CA TYR A 21 6.88 5.95 -2.20
C TYR A 21 7.22 6.59 -0.85
N GLU A 22 6.32 6.53 0.13
CA GLU A 22 6.60 7.00 1.48
C GLU A 22 7.65 6.13 2.21
N LEU A 23 7.68 4.82 1.95
CA LEU A 23 8.76 3.95 2.42
C LEU A 23 10.12 4.40 1.87
N GLU A 24 10.23 4.69 0.57
CA GLU A 24 11.48 5.16 -0.04
C GLU A 24 11.95 6.50 0.57
N LYS A 25 11.03 7.44 0.80
CA LYS A 25 11.34 8.71 1.48
C LYS A 25 11.84 8.47 2.90
N ALA A 26 11.16 7.62 3.66
CA ALA A 26 11.52 7.31 5.04
C ALA A 26 12.89 6.63 5.12
N GLN A 27 13.19 5.73 4.18
CA GLN A 27 14.52 5.10 4.05
C GLN A 27 15.62 6.12 3.76
N LYS A 28 15.39 7.05 2.82
CA LYS A 28 16.34 8.14 2.53
C LYS A 28 16.57 9.05 3.73
N ALA A 29 15.53 9.32 4.50
CA ALA A 29 15.59 10.12 5.73
C ALA A 29 16.12 9.34 6.95
N LYS A 30 16.29 8.01 6.85
CA LYS A 30 16.61 7.11 7.97
C LYS A 30 15.59 7.20 9.13
N ASP A 31 14.33 7.50 8.81
CA ASP A 31 13.22 7.62 9.75
C ASP A 31 12.62 6.22 10.01
N LEU A 32 13.07 5.56 11.09
CA LEU A 32 12.71 4.18 11.42
C LEU A 32 11.21 4.01 11.69
N ASP A 33 10.58 5.01 12.31
CA ASP A 33 9.15 4.96 12.63
C ASP A 33 8.32 4.99 11.36
N LYS A 34 8.63 5.90 10.43
CA LYS A 34 7.95 5.95 9.13
C LYS A 34 8.21 4.73 8.27
N ILE A 35 9.42 4.14 8.34
CA ILE A 35 9.70 2.86 7.68
C ILE A 35 8.79 1.75 8.22
N ALA A 36 8.64 1.65 9.54
CA ALA A 36 7.78 0.64 10.16
C ALA A 36 6.30 0.85 9.76
N MET A 37 5.83 2.10 9.82
CA MET A 37 4.47 2.44 9.42
C MET A 37 4.19 2.11 7.94
N ALA A 38 5.06 2.55 7.03
CA ALA A 38 4.89 2.31 5.59
C ALA A 38 4.91 0.81 5.27
N LYS A 39 5.80 0.03 5.90
CA LYS A 39 5.81 -1.44 5.75
C LYS A 39 4.52 -2.09 6.25
N SER A 40 4.00 -1.67 7.39
CA SER A 40 2.74 -2.17 7.93
C SER A 40 1.59 -1.89 6.97
N GLU A 41 1.54 -0.69 6.41
CA GLU A 41 0.50 -0.29 5.46
C GLU A 41 0.57 -1.12 4.16
N ILE A 42 1.77 -1.32 3.61
CA ILE A 42 1.97 -2.18 2.43
C ILE A 42 1.45 -3.60 2.67
N ILE A 43 1.75 -4.18 3.84
CA ILE A 43 1.26 -5.54 4.19
C ILE A 43 -0.27 -5.55 4.30
N ASN A 44 -0.86 -4.53 4.92
CA ASN A 44 -2.31 -4.41 5.03
C ASN A 44 -2.98 -4.31 3.64
N LEU A 45 -2.46 -3.48 2.74
CA LEU A 45 -2.97 -3.32 1.38
C LEU A 45 -2.80 -4.60 0.56
N LYS A 46 -1.66 -5.29 0.67
CA LYS A 46 -1.44 -6.61 0.05
C LYS A 46 -2.52 -7.60 0.51
N ASN A 47 -2.79 -7.69 1.81
CA ASN A 47 -3.79 -8.61 2.34
C ASN A 47 -5.22 -8.27 1.86
N GLN A 48 -5.53 -7.00 1.62
CA GLN A 48 -6.81 -6.59 1.05
C GLN A 48 -6.91 -6.99 -0.43
N ILE A 49 -5.83 -6.83 -1.20
CA ILE A 49 -5.76 -7.27 -2.60
C ILE A 49 -5.89 -8.79 -2.71
N ASP A 50 -5.18 -9.54 -1.88
CA ASP A 50 -5.24 -11.01 -1.84
C ASP A 50 -6.64 -11.54 -1.49
N ARG A 51 -7.48 -10.75 -0.80
CA ARG A 51 -8.88 -11.12 -0.52
C ARG A 51 -9.84 -10.85 -1.67
N LEU A 52 -9.42 -10.03 -2.63
CA LEU A 52 -10.22 -9.64 -3.80
C LEU A 52 -9.90 -10.49 -5.03
N LEU A 53 -8.76 -11.20 -5.03
CA LEU A 53 -8.30 -12.12 -6.06
C LEU A 53 -8.61 -13.57 -5.66
#